data_AF-A0A0G4EHZ4-F1
#
_entry.id   AF-A0A0G4EHZ4-F1
#
_cell.length_a   1.000
_cell.length_b   1.000
_cell.length_c   1.000
_cell.angle_alpha   90.00
_cell.angle_beta   90.00
_cell.angle_gamma   90.00
#
_symmetry.space_group_name_H-M   'P 1'
#
loop_
_entity.id
_entity.type
_entity.pdbx_description
1 polymer ?
#
loop_
_entity_poly.entity_id
_entity_poly.type
_entity_poly.pdbx_seq_one_letter_code
_entity_poly.pdbx_strand_id
1 'polypeptide(L)'
;MSDLVPDDLWRRRILPSLLVHEAVCVRATCRVKAALVTAALLVERIVGSLARHSLTGLIDIDRTAPLPFSCVLRAAYVLEQGSNEWPGMGRFIRLAAIYRLTPANGLPLVLSAQWLTAHLPSRTAFHQLPLAMAIYRLFGHLLTHRRTSLALQQADDNGLYWIGNSGPFRVVSLGELPGGHPYAEGYKRTDPVIRCGLNLFPFFSAFLLHRRLLWWPDGEGMGRRMVLRADIGRGDPRYGRVLLTDSITEGLGIVADFRYDGGNLNDANPIVFRSVIVSGWRSNETIAAHLWLGSICSRPRHL
;
A
#
# COMPACT_ATOMS: atom_id res chain seq x y z
N MET A 1 22.92 23.72 25.82
CA MET A 1 22.92 22.43 26.57
C MET A 1 23.31 21.21 25.72
N SER A 2 23.05 21.17 24.39
CA SER A 2 23.46 20.04 23.52
C SER A 2 24.96 19.75 23.47
N ASP A 3 25.77 20.78 23.69
CA ASP A 3 27.22 20.73 23.47
C ASP A 3 27.97 20.04 24.62
N LEU A 4 27.31 19.84 25.76
CA LEU A 4 27.88 19.18 26.93
C LEU A 4 27.76 17.65 26.89
N VAL A 5 26.99 17.10 25.95
CA VAL A 5 26.80 15.66 25.82
C VAL A 5 27.84 15.08 24.86
N PRO A 6 28.62 14.05 25.28
CA PRO A 6 29.63 13.41 24.43
C PRO A 6 29.07 12.85 23.12
N ASP A 7 29.86 12.91 22.05
CA ASP A 7 29.46 12.44 20.71
C ASP A 7 29.06 10.95 20.70
N ASP A 8 29.69 10.12 21.52
CA ASP A 8 29.34 8.70 21.63
C ASP A 8 27.93 8.48 22.20
N LEU A 9 27.50 9.31 23.15
CA LEU A 9 26.15 9.24 23.70
C LEU A 9 25.13 9.75 22.68
N TRP A 10 25.48 10.78 21.92
CA TRP A 10 24.68 11.22 20.77
C TRP A 10 24.47 10.11 19.75
N ARG A 11 25.55 9.46 19.31
CA ARG A 11 25.48 8.38 18.30
C ARG A 11 24.71 7.16 18.80
N ARG A 12 24.93 6.73 20.04
CA ARG A 12 24.40 5.45 20.55
C ARG A 12 23.00 5.54 21.16
N ARG A 13 22.59 6.70 21.66
CA ARG A 13 21.33 6.84 22.43
C ARG A 13 20.39 7.88 21.86
N ILE A 14 20.90 9.06 21.49
CA ILE A 14 20.05 10.18 21.08
C ILE A 14 19.63 10.06 19.62
N LEU A 15 20.59 9.97 18.69
CA LEU A 15 20.26 9.90 17.25
C LEU A 15 19.36 8.69 16.88
N PRO A 16 19.53 7.49 17.48
CA PRO A 16 18.63 6.38 17.23
C PRO A 16 17.21 6.54 17.78
N SER A 17 17.00 7.38 18.81
CA SER A 17 15.67 7.61 19.39
C SER A 17 14.88 8.72 18.68
N LEU A 18 15.56 9.58 17.91
CA LEU A 18 14.94 10.62 17.10
C LEU A 18 14.34 10.04 15.81
N LEU A 19 13.24 10.62 15.34
CA LEU A 19 12.74 10.45 13.97
C LEU A 19 13.66 11.14 12.98
N VAL A 20 13.67 10.71 11.71
CA VAL A 20 14.62 11.23 10.73
C VAL A 20 14.51 12.76 10.56
N HIS A 21 13.30 13.31 10.65
CA HIS A 21 13.09 14.75 10.50
C HIS A 21 13.65 15.54 11.69
N GLU A 22 13.63 14.96 12.89
CA GLU A 22 14.23 15.55 14.08
C GLU A 22 15.76 15.50 14.00
N ALA A 23 16.32 14.39 13.51
CA ALA A 23 17.76 14.29 13.24
C ALA A 23 18.23 15.33 12.20
N VAL A 24 17.41 15.62 11.19
CA VAL A 24 17.69 16.71 10.23
C VAL A 24 17.62 18.08 10.90
N CYS A 25 16.67 18.31 11.79
CA CYS A 25 16.63 19.56 12.57
C CYS A 25 17.92 19.73 13.38
N VAL A 26 18.41 18.68 14.05
CA VAL A 26 19.72 18.72 14.76
C VAL A 26 20.85 19.08 13.81
N ARG A 27 20.86 18.49 12.59
CA ARG A 27 21.86 18.82 11.56
C ARG A 27 21.82 20.28 11.11
N ALA A 28 20.63 20.87 11.05
CA ALA A 28 20.44 22.25 10.63
C ALA A 28 20.76 23.27 11.74
N THR A 29 20.46 22.95 13.00
CA THR A 29 20.52 23.91 14.11
C THR A 29 21.81 23.83 14.93
N CYS A 30 22.50 22.68 14.96
CA CYS A 30 23.68 22.47 15.79
C CYS A 30 24.90 22.12 14.93
N ARG A 31 25.77 23.11 14.65
CA ARG A 31 26.97 22.90 13.83
C ARG A 31 27.89 21.82 14.39
N VAL A 32 28.03 21.74 15.71
CA VAL A 32 28.87 20.75 16.39
C VAL A 32 28.36 19.33 16.14
N LYS A 33 27.05 19.12 16.22
CA LYS A 33 26.43 17.79 16.08
C LYS A 33 26.00 17.47 14.65
N ALA A 34 26.03 18.44 13.74
CA ALA A 34 25.69 18.24 12.32
C ALA A 34 26.56 17.17 11.66
N ALA A 35 27.84 17.08 12.03
CA ALA A 35 28.76 16.06 11.54
C ALA A 35 28.35 14.62 11.92
N LEU A 36 27.50 14.44 12.93
CA LEU A 36 27.04 13.13 13.37
C LEU A 36 25.88 12.58 12.52
N VAL A 37 25.11 13.46 11.87
CA VAL A 37 23.97 13.08 11.02
C VAL A 37 24.48 12.89 9.60
N THR A 38 25.09 11.73 9.33
CA THR A 38 25.75 11.40 8.05
C THR A 38 24.85 10.58 7.13
N ALA A 39 25.24 10.45 5.86
CA ALA A 39 24.57 9.53 4.94
C ALA A 39 24.67 8.07 5.41
N ALA A 40 25.79 7.67 6.02
CA ALA A 40 25.97 6.32 6.58
C ALA A 40 24.96 6.01 7.68
N LEU A 41 24.74 6.94 8.61
CA LEU A 41 23.69 6.82 9.63
C LEU A 41 22.31 6.62 9.01
N LEU A 42 21.99 7.37 7.95
CA LEU A 42 20.70 7.24 7.27
C LEU A 42 20.55 5.89 6.55
N VAL A 43 21.63 5.35 5.97
CA VAL A 43 21.63 4.01 5.37
C VAL A 43 21.37 2.94 6.44
N GLU A 44 21.99 3.03 7.62
CA GLU A 44 21.71 2.11 8.74
C GLU A 44 20.23 2.17 9.15
N ARG A 45 19.65 3.38 9.23
CA ARG A 45 18.22 3.57 9.54
C ARG A 45 17.30 2.98 8.47
N ILE A 46 17.66 3.12 7.20
CA ILE A 46 16.93 2.47 6.08
C ILE A 46 16.95 0.96 6.27
N VAL A 47 18.13 0.35 6.47
CA VAL A 47 18.26 -1.11 6.64
C VAL A 47 17.43 -1.58 7.84
N GLY A 48 17.50 -0.87 8.96
CA GLY A 48 16.69 -1.16 10.14
C GLY A 48 15.19 -1.04 9.87
N SER A 49 14.75 -0.04 9.09
CA SER A 49 13.35 0.15 8.72
C SER A 49 12.85 -0.93 7.77
N LEU A 50 13.65 -1.30 6.76
CA LEU A 50 13.32 -2.40 5.85
C LEU A 50 13.15 -3.72 6.61
N ALA A 51 14.04 -4.02 7.56
CA ALA A 51 13.92 -5.20 8.40
C ALA A 51 12.66 -5.14 9.29
N ARG A 52 12.44 -4.02 10.00
CA ARG A 52 11.29 -3.82 10.89
C ARG A 52 9.95 -4.02 10.19
N HIS A 53 9.84 -3.56 8.95
CA HIS A 53 8.60 -3.63 8.18
C HIS A 53 8.51 -4.89 7.30
N SER A 54 9.43 -5.85 7.45
CA SER A 54 9.48 -7.07 6.63
C SER A 54 9.54 -6.77 5.12
N LEU A 55 10.28 -5.72 4.74
CA LEU A 55 10.51 -5.27 3.36
C LEU A 55 11.87 -5.70 2.81
N THR A 56 12.74 -6.30 3.62
CA THR A 56 14.02 -6.86 3.18
C THR A 56 13.80 -7.81 2.01
N GLY A 57 14.52 -7.57 0.91
CA GLY A 57 14.37 -8.34 -0.33
C GLY A 57 13.15 -8.00 -1.18
N LEU A 58 12.26 -7.10 -0.73
CA LEU A 58 11.14 -6.59 -1.51
C LEU A 58 11.38 -5.20 -2.09
N ILE A 59 12.00 -4.32 -1.30
CA ILE A 59 12.35 -2.96 -1.69
C ILE A 59 13.81 -2.74 -1.35
N ASP A 60 14.52 -2.04 -2.22
CA ASP A 60 15.84 -1.49 -1.93
C ASP A 60 15.95 -0.08 -2.52
N ILE A 61 17.03 0.61 -2.21
CA ILE A 61 17.37 1.91 -2.79
C ILE A 61 18.59 1.68 -3.67
N ASP A 62 18.63 2.34 -4.83
CA ASP A 62 19.80 2.30 -5.69
C ASP A 62 21.02 2.87 -4.94
N ARG A 63 22.05 2.04 -4.74
CA ARG A 63 23.32 2.41 -4.05
C ARG A 63 24.52 2.40 -4.98
N THR A 64 24.31 2.34 -6.29
CA THR A 64 25.36 2.12 -7.29
C THR A 64 26.30 3.32 -7.48
N ALA A 65 25.97 4.48 -6.93
CA ALA A 65 26.80 5.69 -6.93
C ALA A 65 26.88 6.30 -5.51
N PRO A 66 27.83 7.23 -5.22
CA PRO A 66 27.83 8.00 -3.98
C PRO A 66 26.46 8.65 -3.77
N LEU A 67 25.68 8.11 -2.83
CA LEU A 67 24.31 8.55 -2.64
C LEU A 67 24.31 9.97 -2.08
N PRO A 68 23.70 10.96 -2.77
CA PRO A 68 23.53 12.28 -2.21
C PRO A 68 22.78 12.17 -0.88
N PHE A 69 23.26 12.87 0.15
CA PHE A 69 22.64 12.87 1.48
C PHE A 69 21.11 13.09 1.41
N SER A 70 20.66 13.98 0.53
CA SER A 70 19.25 14.29 0.31
C SER A 70 18.43 13.11 -0.22
N CYS A 71 19.04 12.21 -1.01
CA CYS A 71 18.36 11.01 -1.50
C CYS A 71 18.15 10.00 -0.36
N VAL A 72 19.22 9.67 0.37
CA VAL A 72 19.16 8.75 1.50
C VAL A 72 18.20 9.27 2.57
N LEU A 73 18.19 10.58 2.79
CA LEU A 73 17.27 11.23 3.71
C LEU A 73 15.81 11.05 3.29
N ARG A 74 15.48 11.26 2.00
CA ARG A 74 14.11 11.07 1.50
C ARG A 74 13.65 9.62 1.66
N ALA A 75 14.52 8.66 1.33
CA ALA A 75 14.17 7.26 1.48
C ALA A 75 13.98 6.86 2.95
N ALA A 76 14.88 7.28 3.84
CA ALA A 76 14.73 7.06 5.28
C ALA A 76 13.45 7.71 5.81
N TYR A 77 13.14 8.93 5.37
CA TYR A 77 11.92 9.64 5.74
C TYR A 77 10.67 8.84 5.38
N VAL A 78 10.56 8.38 4.14
CA VAL A 78 9.36 7.67 3.71
C VAL A 78 9.22 6.30 4.36
N LEU A 79 10.34 5.59 4.57
CA LEU A 79 10.33 4.32 5.30
C LEU A 79 9.81 4.50 6.74
N GLU A 80 10.30 5.52 7.45
CA GLU A 80 9.87 5.79 8.82
C GLU A 80 8.44 6.34 8.90
N GLN A 81 8.04 7.24 8.00
CA GLN A 81 6.68 7.79 7.99
C GLN A 81 5.63 6.76 7.58
N GLY A 82 5.98 5.83 6.69
CA GLY A 82 5.06 4.80 6.19
C GLY A 82 4.73 3.69 7.19
N SER A 83 5.34 3.70 8.38
CA SER A 83 5.40 2.62 9.38
C SER A 83 4.28 1.58 9.31
N ASN A 84 3.02 1.98 9.52
CA ASN A 84 1.91 1.05 9.67
C ASN A 84 1.33 0.55 8.34
N GLU A 85 1.61 1.25 7.24
CA GLU A 85 1.11 0.90 5.89
C GLU A 85 2.08 -0.04 5.16
N TRP A 86 3.36 0.00 5.52
CA TRP A 86 4.39 -0.85 4.90
C TRP A 86 4.11 -2.35 4.96
N PRO A 87 3.63 -2.95 6.08
CA PRO A 87 3.29 -4.36 6.10
C PRO A 87 2.25 -4.74 5.03
N GLY A 88 1.20 -3.92 4.85
CA GLY A 88 0.20 -4.12 3.81
C GLY A 88 0.78 -4.02 2.40
N MET A 89 1.64 -3.01 2.18
CA MET A 89 2.32 -2.79 0.90
C MET A 89 3.32 -3.91 0.58
N GLY A 90 4.03 -4.44 1.57
CA GLY A 90 4.92 -5.59 1.43
C GLY A 90 4.15 -6.86 1.04
N ARG A 91 2.97 -7.10 1.62
CA ARG A 91 2.06 -8.19 1.20
C ARG A 91 1.65 -8.02 -0.26
N PHE A 92 1.28 -6.80 -0.67
CA PHE A 92 0.94 -6.48 -2.06
C PHE A 92 2.12 -6.73 -3.02
N ILE A 93 3.33 -6.30 -2.68
CA ILE A 93 4.53 -6.49 -3.54
C ILE A 93 4.85 -7.98 -3.75
N ARG A 94 4.76 -8.81 -2.71
CA ARG A 94 4.93 -10.27 -2.83
C ARG A 94 3.93 -10.87 -3.81
N LEU A 95 2.67 -10.49 -3.64
CA LEU A 95 1.57 -10.91 -4.50
C LEU A 95 1.75 -10.41 -5.95
N ALA A 96 2.32 -9.22 -6.16
CA ALA A 96 2.67 -8.69 -7.46
C ALA A 96 3.80 -9.49 -8.13
N ALA A 97 4.82 -9.90 -7.36
CA ALA A 97 5.92 -10.74 -7.85
C ALA A 97 5.43 -12.13 -8.29
N ILE A 98 4.56 -12.77 -7.51
CA ILE A 98 3.95 -14.07 -7.87
C ILE A 98 3.18 -13.96 -9.20
N TYR A 99 2.55 -12.82 -9.47
CA TYR A 99 1.85 -12.57 -10.74
C TYR A 99 2.72 -11.94 -11.83
N ARG A 100 4.04 -11.90 -11.67
CA ARG A 100 4.98 -11.35 -12.65
C ARG A 100 4.65 -9.92 -13.07
N LEU A 101 4.14 -9.11 -12.12
CA LEU A 101 3.92 -7.69 -12.32
C LEU A 101 5.20 -6.87 -12.04
N THR A 102 6.18 -7.48 -11.38
CA THR A 102 7.50 -6.90 -11.15
C THR A 102 8.34 -6.93 -12.44
N PRO A 103 9.41 -6.13 -12.54
CA PRO A 103 10.28 -6.19 -13.71
C PRO A 103 10.95 -7.58 -13.85
N ALA A 104 11.56 -7.84 -15.01
CA ALA A 104 12.11 -9.15 -15.36
C ALA A 104 13.25 -9.62 -14.42
N ASN A 105 13.98 -8.69 -13.80
CA ASN A 105 14.97 -8.98 -12.77
C ASN A 105 14.36 -9.33 -11.40
N GLY A 106 13.02 -9.25 -11.27
CA GLY A 106 12.29 -9.66 -10.09
C GLY A 106 12.34 -8.64 -8.95
N LEU A 107 12.48 -9.16 -7.74
CA LEU A 107 12.64 -8.38 -6.51
C LEU A 107 14.12 -8.32 -6.10
N PRO A 108 14.56 -7.28 -5.38
CA PRO A 108 13.77 -6.18 -4.84
C PRO A 108 13.38 -5.11 -5.88
N LEU A 109 12.31 -4.37 -5.61
CA LEU A 109 11.99 -3.14 -6.30
C LEU A 109 12.97 -2.05 -5.86
N VAL A 110 13.86 -1.64 -6.78
CA VAL A 110 14.92 -0.67 -6.49
C VAL A 110 14.41 0.75 -6.73
N LEU A 111 14.33 1.55 -5.67
CA LEU A 111 13.97 2.97 -5.73
C LEU A 111 15.17 3.78 -6.21
N SER A 112 15.06 4.41 -7.37
CA SER A 112 16.14 5.23 -7.91
C SER A 112 16.25 6.59 -7.22
N ALA A 113 17.49 7.05 -7.04
CA ALA A 113 17.77 8.35 -6.43
C ALA A 113 17.17 9.51 -7.25
N GLN A 114 17.20 9.38 -8.57
CA GLN A 114 16.62 10.34 -9.50
C GLN A 114 15.11 10.43 -9.33
N TRP A 115 14.41 9.28 -9.25
CA TRP A 115 12.97 9.27 -9.09
C TRP A 115 12.54 9.86 -7.75
N LEU A 116 13.22 9.49 -6.65
CA LEU A 116 12.95 10.04 -5.32
C LEU A 116 13.13 11.57 -5.30
N THR A 117 14.13 12.09 -6.01
CA THR A 117 14.36 13.54 -6.07
C THR A 117 13.27 14.25 -6.87
N ALA A 118 12.86 13.69 -8.01
CA ALA A 118 11.84 14.28 -8.87
C ALA A 118 10.42 14.21 -8.27
N HIS A 119 10.08 13.12 -7.57
CA HIS A 119 8.71 12.85 -7.11
C HIS A 119 8.51 13.03 -5.60
N LEU A 120 9.57 13.31 -4.84
CA LEU A 120 9.48 13.73 -3.44
C LEU A 120 10.32 15.00 -3.21
N PRO A 121 9.97 16.12 -3.87
CA PRO A 121 10.74 17.35 -3.76
C PRO A 121 10.76 17.89 -2.32
N SER A 122 9.66 17.71 -1.58
CA SER A 122 9.49 18.20 -0.21
C SER A 122 8.67 17.25 0.66
N ARG A 123 8.74 17.45 1.98
CA ARG A 123 7.86 16.81 2.96
C ARG A 123 6.39 17.08 2.65
N THR A 124 6.04 18.31 2.31
CA THR A 124 4.65 18.70 2.01
C THR A 124 4.12 17.93 0.80
N ALA A 125 4.93 17.75 -0.26
CA ALA A 125 4.54 16.99 -1.44
C ALA A 125 4.25 15.51 -1.13
N PHE A 126 4.91 14.92 -0.14
CA PHE A 126 4.61 13.56 0.33
C PHE A 126 3.25 13.49 1.05
N HIS A 127 2.92 14.50 1.86
CA HIS A 127 1.68 14.56 2.63
C HIS A 127 0.47 15.08 1.84
N GLN A 128 0.63 15.42 0.56
CA GLN A 128 -0.50 15.76 -0.32
C GLN A 128 -1.38 14.55 -0.64
N LEU A 129 -0.85 13.33 -0.48
CA LEU A 129 -1.59 12.10 -0.66
C LEU A 129 -1.80 11.39 0.68
N PRO A 130 -2.89 10.63 0.84
CA PRO A 130 -2.99 9.64 1.90
C PRO A 130 -1.77 8.71 1.89
N LEU A 131 -1.28 8.35 3.08
CA LEU A 131 0.01 7.68 3.25
C LEU A 131 0.15 6.39 2.42
N ALA A 132 -0.87 5.54 2.39
CA ALA A 132 -0.88 4.32 1.59
C ALA A 132 -0.76 4.60 0.08
N MET A 133 -1.43 5.66 -0.42
CA MET A 133 -1.31 6.09 -1.81
C MET A 133 0.07 6.68 -2.10
N ALA A 134 0.62 7.48 -1.17
CA ALA A 134 1.96 8.06 -1.28
C ALA A 134 3.03 6.96 -1.37
N ILE A 135 2.93 5.93 -0.52
CA ILE A 135 3.80 4.76 -0.52
C ILE A 135 3.66 3.98 -1.83
N TYR A 136 2.42 3.70 -2.26
CA TYR A 136 2.21 3.01 -3.53
C TYR A 136 2.82 3.78 -4.71
N ARG A 137 2.72 5.10 -4.73
CA ARG A 137 3.33 5.94 -5.79
C ARG A 137 4.83 5.68 -5.94
N LEU A 138 5.53 5.36 -4.85
CA LEU A 138 6.98 5.11 -4.86
C LEU A 138 7.38 3.90 -5.69
N PHE A 139 6.55 2.86 -5.74
CA PHE A 139 6.92 1.61 -6.39
C PHE A 139 5.93 1.18 -7.49
N GLY A 140 4.73 1.74 -7.55
CA GLY A 140 3.70 1.39 -8.53
C GLY A 140 4.18 1.58 -9.97
N HIS A 141 5.01 2.60 -10.21
CA HIS A 141 5.63 2.84 -11.52
C HIS A 141 6.63 1.77 -11.96
N LEU A 142 7.19 1.00 -11.01
CA LEU A 142 8.06 -0.15 -11.27
C LEU A 142 7.28 -1.42 -11.62
N LEU A 143 5.95 -1.39 -11.45
CA LEU A 143 5.08 -2.51 -11.75
C LEU A 143 4.43 -2.34 -13.12
N THR A 144 4.29 -3.44 -13.86
CA THR A 144 3.73 -3.44 -15.21
C THR A 144 2.76 -4.60 -15.39
N HIS A 145 1.63 -4.35 -16.05
CA HIS A 145 0.69 -5.38 -16.49
C HIS A 145 0.45 -5.22 -17.99
N ARG A 146 0.70 -6.27 -18.80
CA ARG A 146 0.53 -6.24 -20.27
C ARG A 146 1.19 -5.01 -20.92
N ARG A 147 2.41 -4.67 -20.48
CA ARG A 147 3.18 -3.47 -20.90
C ARG A 147 2.60 -2.11 -20.46
N THR A 148 1.50 -2.10 -19.70
CA THR A 148 0.97 -0.88 -19.09
C THR A 148 1.56 -0.70 -17.70
N SER A 149 2.14 0.47 -17.42
CA SER A 149 2.63 0.82 -16.09
C SER A 149 1.47 0.90 -15.09
N LEU A 150 1.69 0.42 -13.87
CA LEU A 150 0.76 0.55 -12.75
C LEU A 150 1.10 1.77 -11.88
N ALA A 151 1.70 2.81 -12.46
CA ALA A 151 1.92 4.08 -11.78
C ALA A 151 0.57 4.68 -11.32
N LEU A 152 0.56 5.24 -10.11
CA LEU A 152 -0.53 6.07 -9.64
C LEU A 152 -0.48 7.42 -10.36
N GLN A 153 -1.53 7.74 -11.12
CA GLN A 153 -1.65 8.98 -11.87
C GLN A 153 -2.87 9.76 -11.38
N GLN A 154 -2.73 11.07 -11.27
CA GLN A 154 -3.86 11.97 -11.07
C GLN A 154 -4.46 12.29 -12.44
N ALA A 155 -5.77 12.17 -12.58
CA ALA A 155 -6.45 12.44 -13.85
C ALA A 155 -7.00 13.84 -13.98
N ASP A 156 -7.40 14.45 -12.87
CA ASP A 156 -7.90 15.82 -12.85
C ASP A 156 -7.67 16.49 -11.49
N ASP A 157 -8.02 17.77 -11.43
CA ASP A 157 -7.94 18.57 -10.21
C ASP A 157 -9.05 18.22 -9.20
N ASN A 158 -10.01 17.36 -9.58
CA ASN A 158 -11.13 16.94 -8.72
C ASN A 158 -10.79 15.75 -7.81
N GLY A 159 -9.52 15.32 -7.80
CA GLY A 159 -9.07 14.19 -6.99
C GLY A 159 -9.44 12.82 -7.58
N LEU A 160 -9.61 12.73 -8.91
CA LEU A 160 -9.65 11.44 -9.59
C LEU A 160 -8.24 10.91 -9.86
N TYR A 161 -8.07 9.60 -9.70
CA TYR A 161 -6.82 8.88 -9.85
C TYR A 161 -6.99 7.61 -10.67
N TRP A 162 -5.90 7.16 -11.30
CA TRP A 162 -5.85 6.02 -12.19
C TRP A 162 -4.62 5.18 -11.86
N ILE A 163 -4.75 3.85 -12.00
CA ILE A 163 -3.65 2.89 -11.88
C ILE A 163 -3.73 1.93 -13.06
N GLY A 164 -2.81 2.06 -14.01
CA GLY A 164 -2.88 1.34 -15.28
C GLY A 164 -4.25 1.52 -15.95
N ASN A 165 -4.86 0.41 -16.38
CA ASN A 165 -6.16 0.44 -17.06
C ASN A 165 -7.36 0.22 -16.09
N SER A 166 -7.22 0.53 -14.80
CA SER A 166 -8.23 0.17 -13.79
C SER A 166 -9.52 0.99 -13.80
N GLY A 167 -9.69 1.95 -14.71
CA GLY A 167 -10.73 2.98 -14.60
C GLY A 167 -10.46 3.96 -13.45
N PRO A 168 -11.09 5.15 -13.47
CA PRO A 168 -10.87 6.19 -12.46
C PRO A 168 -11.38 5.78 -11.09
N PHE A 169 -10.70 6.23 -10.05
CA PHE A 169 -11.14 6.14 -8.66
C PHE A 169 -10.88 7.45 -7.91
N ARG A 170 -11.53 7.64 -6.77
CA ARG A 170 -11.29 8.78 -5.87
C ARG A 170 -11.24 8.34 -4.42
N VAL A 171 -10.64 9.19 -3.60
CA VAL A 171 -10.76 9.10 -2.15
C VAL A 171 -12.17 9.57 -1.74
N VAL A 172 -12.80 8.84 -0.83
CA VAL A 172 -14.03 9.26 -0.16
C VAL A 172 -13.64 9.73 1.23
N SER A 173 -13.81 11.01 1.50
CA SER A 173 -13.51 11.57 2.81
C SER A 173 -14.48 11.09 3.88
N LEU A 174 -14.07 11.12 5.15
CA LEU A 174 -14.93 10.72 6.26
C LEU A 174 -16.24 11.53 6.31
N GLY A 175 -16.20 12.82 5.94
CA GLY A 175 -17.39 13.69 5.92
C GLY A 175 -18.39 13.38 4.81
N GLU A 176 -17.98 12.65 3.77
CA GLU A 176 -18.89 12.19 2.71
C GLU A 176 -19.64 10.90 3.10
N LEU A 177 -19.16 10.17 4.12
CA LEU A 177 -19.79 8.93 4.56
C LEU A 177 -21.04 9.27 5.40
N PRO A 178 -22.21 8.68 5.09
CA PRO A 178 -23.41 8.89 5.90
C PRO A 178 -23.23 8.44 7.36
N GLY A 179 -24.01 9.04 8.26
CA GLY A 179 -24.04 8.63 9.67
C GLY A 179 -24.36 7.14 9.81
N GLY A 180 -23.56 6.40 10.58
CA GLY A 180 -23.71 4.96 10.75
C GLY A 180 -23.21 4.12 9.56
N HIS A 181 -22.57 4.73 8.56
CA HIS A 181 -21.96 3.96 7.47
C HIS A 181 -20.85 3.04 8.03
N PRO A 182 -20.84 1.73 7.73
CA PRO A 182 -19.87 0.77 8.28
C PRO A 182 -18.40 1.12 8.08
N TYR A 183 -18.06 1.86 7.02
CA TYR A 183 -16.67 2.30 6.78
C TYR A 183 -16.27 3.56 7.57
N ALA A 184 -17.22 4.21 8.28
CA ALA A 184 -16.93 5.37 9.12
C ALA A 184 -16.26 4.95 10.45
N GLU A 185 -16.73 3.86 11.08
CA GLU A 185 -16.25 3.37 12.38
C GLU A 185 -14.76 2.95 12.36
N GLY A 186 -14.27 2.49 11.20
CA GLY A 186 -12.89 2.09 10.98
C GLY A 186 -12.08 3.01 10.07
N TYR A 187 -12.55 4.23 9.80
CA TYR A 187 -11.95 5.10 8.79
C TYR A 187 -10.50 5.46 9.12
N LYS A 188 -9.56 5.14 8.22
CA LYS A 188 -8.15 5.47 8.35
C LYS A 188 -7.79 6.58 7.37
N ARG A 189 -7.38 7.75 7.86
CA ARG A 189 -6.88 8.84 6.99
C ARG A 189 -5.63 8.44 6.21
N THR A 190 -4.82 7.54 6.75
CA THR A 190 -3.60 7.03 6.12
C THR A 190 -3.88 6.03 5.00
N ASP A 191 -4.99 5.28 5.08
CA ASP A 191 -5.43 4.27 4.10
C ASP A 191 -6.94 4.40 3.88
N PRO A 192 -7.38 5.43 3.12
CA PRO A 192 -8.76 5.90 3.15
C PRO A 192 -9.69 5.04 2.29
N VAL A 193 -10.99 5.29 2.45
CA VAL A 193 -12.04 4.69 1.63
C VAL A 193 -11.86 5.11 0.17
N ILE A 194 -11.96 4.14 -0.74
CA ILE A 194 -11.81 4.37 -2.19
C ILE A 194 -13.12 4.08 -2.90
N ARG A 195 -13.57 5.05 -3.70
CA ARG A 195 -14.67 4.89 -4.65
C ARG A 195 -14.10 4.62 -6.03
N CYS A 196 -14.53 3.54 -6.67
CA CYS A 196 -14.17 3.25 -8.05
C CYS A 196 -15.38 2.75 -8.84
N GLY A 197 -15.96 3.66 -9.63
CA GLY A 197 -17.25 3.44 -10.28
C GLY A 197 -18.33 3.11 -9.24
N LEU A 198 -18.99 1.96 -9.40
CA LEU A 198 -20.07 1.51 -8.54
C LEU A 198 -19.59 0.77 -7.28
N ASN A 199 -18.27 0.59 -7.13
CA ASN A 199 -17.65 -0.12 -6.02
C ASN A 199 -17.08 0.85 -4.99
N LEU A 200 -17.21 0.49 -3.72
CA LEU A 200 -16.66 1.19 -2.56
C LEU A 200 -15.78 0.25 -1.76
N PHE A 201 -14.54 0.64 -1.53
CA PHE A 201 -13.56 -0.13 -0.76
C PHE A 201 -13.29 0.58 0.56
N PRO A 202 -13.22 -0.14 1.69
CA PRO A 202 -12.99 0.46 3.00
C PRO A 202 -11.61 1.12 3.11
N PHE A 203 -10.64 0.64 2.34
CA PHE A 203 -9.25 1.10 2.35
C PHE A 203 -8.66 1.08 0.93
N PHE A 204 -7.62 1.89 0.68
CA PHE A 204 -6.89 1.88 -0.58
C PHE A 204 -6.09 0.58 -0.76
N SER A 205 -5.53 0.03 0.32
CA SER A 205 -4.90 -1.29 0.28
C SER A 205 -5.87 -2.41 -0.16
N ALA A 206 -7.12 -2.40 0.33
CA ALA A 206 -8.16 -3.34 -0.10
C ALA A 206 -8.51 -3.18 -1.59
N PHE A 207 -8.58 -1.94 -2.08
CA PHE A 207 -8.73 -1.64 -3.50
C PHE A 207 -7.60 -2.24 -4.34
N LEU A 208 -6.33 -2.06 -3.93
CA LEU A 208 -5.18 -2.63 -4.63
C LEU A 208 -5.21 -4.16 -4.69
N LEU A 209 -5.52 -4.82 -3.57
CA LEU A 209 -5.63 -6.27 -3.50
C LEU A 209 -6.76 -6.78 -4.40
N HIS A 210 -7.93 -6.15 -4.36
CA HIS A 210 -9.05 -6.51 -5.21
C HIS A 210 -8.72 -6.36 -6.71
N ARG A 211 -8.12 -5.23 -7.11
CA ARG A 211 -7.73 -4.97 -8.51
C ARG A 211 -6.76 -6.02 -9.01
N ARG A 212 -5.78 -6.39 -8.20
CA ARG A 212 -4.81 -7.44 -8.48
C ARG A 212 -5.47 -8.79 -8.70
N LEU A 213 -6.44 -9.18 -7.87
CA LEU A 213 -7.07 -10.50 -7.93
C LEU A 213 -7.98 -10.68 -9.16
N LEU A 214 -8.73 -9.64 -9.53
CA LEU A 214 -9.73 -9.75 -10.60
C LEU A 214 -9.21 -9.37 -11.99
N TRP A 215 -8.37 -8.33 -12.12
CA TRP A 215 -8.13 -7.65 -13.40
C TRP A 215 -6.73 -7.82 -14.01
N TRP A 216 -5.69 -8.09 -13.21
CA TRP A 216 -4.31 -8.27 -13.68
C TRP A 216 -3.74 -9.69 -13.91
N PRO A 217 -4.47 -10.80 -13.78
CA PRO A 217 -3.90 -12.16 -13.95
C PRO A 217 -4.03 -12.71 -15.37
N ASP A 218 -4.05 -11.83 -16.34
CA ASP A 218 -4.46 -12.11 -17.71
C ASP A 218 -3.23 -12.21 -18.64
N GLY A 219 -2.06 -12.48 -18.06
CA GLY A 219 -0.80 -12.70 -18.76
C GLY A 219 -0.66 -14.15 -19.23
N GLU A 220 -0.25 -14.32 -20.49
CA GLU A 220 0.13 -15.62 -21.06
C GLU A 220 1.15 -16.33 -20.16
N GLY A 221 0.88 -17.58 -19.78
CA GLY A 221 1.82 -18.45 -19.05
C GLY A 221 1.59 -18.58 -17.54
N MET A 222 0.63 -17.86 -16.94
CA MET A 222 0.17 -18.10 -15.57
C MET A 222 -1.23 -18.71 -15.62
N GLY A 223 -1.31 -20.04 -15.64
CA GLY A 223 -2.59 -20.73 -15.57
C GLY A 223 -3.31 -20.33 -14.29
N ARG A 224 -4.36 -19.50 -14.38
CA ARG A 224 -5.34 -19.33 -13.31
C ARG A 224 -5.97 -20.68 -13.06
N ARG A 225 -5.49 -21.41 -12.05
CA ARG A 225 -6.22 -22.55 -11.53
C ARG A 225 -7.21 -22.00 -10.50
N MET A 226 -8.43 -21.74 -10.95
CA MET A 226 -9.55 -21.56 -10.04
C MET A 226 -9.75 -22.90 -9.32
N VAL A 227 -9.25 -23.00 -8.09
CA VAL A 227 -9.31 -24.25 -7.31
C VAL A 227 -10.72 -24.48 -6.79
N LEU A 228 -11.40 -23.41 -6.37
CA LEU A 228 -12.77 -23.48 -5.88
C LEU A 228 -13.50 -22.17 -6.20
N ARG A 229 -14.71 -22.29 -6.75
CA ARG A 229 -15.68 -21.21 -6.81
C ARG A 229 -16.98 -21.71 -6.20
N ALA A 230 -17.46 -21.00 -5.21
CA ALA A 230 -18.76 -21.23 -4.61
C ALA A 230 -19.53 -19.91 -4.63
N ASP A 231 -20.66 -19.92 -5.32
CA ASP A 231 -21.56 -18.77 -5.31
C ASP A 231 -22.45 -18.90 -4.06
N ILE A 232 -22.13 -18.12 -3.02
CA ILE A 232 -22.94 -18.03 -1.81
C ILE A 232 -23.91 -16.86 -1.98
N GLY A 233 -25.16 -17.18 -2.31
CA GLY A 233 -26.22 -16.19 -2.48
C GLY A 233 -26.66 -15.57 -1.16
N ARG A 234 -27.33 -14.41 -1.24
CA ARG A 234 -27.80 -13.65 -0.07
C ARG A 234 -28.73 -14.45 0.87
N GLY A 235 -29.47 -15.42 0.34
CA GLY A 235 -30.36 -16.28 1.11
C GLY A 235 -29.67 -17.45 1.82
N ASP A 236 -28.37 -17.65 1.62
CA ASP A 236 -27.62 -18.71 2.29
C ASP A 236 -27.30 -18.28 3.74
N PRO A 237 -27.62 -19.08 4.76
CA PRO A 237 -27.33 -18.73 6.16
C PRO A 237 -25.83 -18.54 6.43
N ARG A 238 -24.95 -19.12 5.61
CA ARG A 238 -23.50 -18.91 5.68
C ARG A 238 -23.09 -17.55 5.16
N TYR A 239 -23.87 -16.91 4.28
CA TYR A 239 -23.57 -15.59 3.73
C TYR A 239 -23.39 -14.56 4.83
N GLY A 240 -24.37 -14.47 5.76
CA GLY A 240 -24.30 -13.57 6.91
C GLY A 240 -23.13 -13.89 7.83
N ARG A 241 -22.92 -15.17 8.14
CA ARG A 241 -21.85 -15.59 9.05
C ARG A 241 -20.45 -15.29 8.52
N VAL A 242 -20.19 -15.70 7.27
CA VAL A 242 -18.86 -15.58 6.66
C VAL A 242 -18.52 -14.15 6.26
N LEU A 243 -19.50 -13.28 5.99
CA LEU A 243 -19.26 -11.88 5.66
C LEU A 243 -19.32 -10.94 6.86
N LEU A 244 -20.17 -11.20 7.86
CA LEU A 244 -20.49 -10.23 8.90
C LEU A 244 -19.95 -10.58 10.28
N THR A 245 -19.83 -11.87 10.64
CA THR A 245 -19.56 -12.25 12.03
C THR A 245 -18.19 -12.89 12.25
N ASP A 246 -17.69 -13.67 11.29
CA ASP A 246 -16.45 -14.41 11.50
C ASP A 246 -15.25 -13.55 11.08
N SER A 247 -14.45 -13.13 12.07
CA SER A 247 -13.19 -12.43 11.82
C SER A 247 -12.13 -13.41 11.34
N ILE A 248 -11.70 -13.30 10.09
CA ILE A 248 -10.51 -13.99 9.60
C ILE A 248 -9.30 -13.23 10.12
N THR A 249 -8.55 -13.83 11.04
CA THR A 249 -7.34 -13.21 11.57
C THR A 249 -6.26 -13.11 10.48
N GLU A 250 -5.36 -12.15 10.61
CA GLU A 250 -4.28 -11.96 9.62
C GLU A 250 -3.38 -13.20 9.43
N GLY A 251 -3.35 -14.09 10.44
CA GLY A 251 -2.65 -15.37 10.38
C GLY A 251 -3.31 -16.38 9.43
N LEU A 252 -4.61 -16.27 9.17
CA LEU A 252 -5.38 -17.19 8.32
C LEU A 252 -5.55 -16.65 6.89
N GLY A 253 -5.63 -15.33 6.71
CA GLY A 253 -5.77 -14.73 5.40
C GLY A 253 -5.80 -13.21 5.43
N ILE A 254 -5.68 -12.60 4.25
CA ILE A 254 -5.89 -11.16 4.06
C ILE A 254 -7.29 -10.96 3.51
N VAL A 255 -8.13 -10.25 4.26
CA VAL A 255 -9.49 -9.90 3.84
C VAL A 255 -9.48 -8.57 3.10
N ALA A 256 -10.07 -8.55 1.91
CA ALA A 256 -10.35 -7.36 1.12
C ALA A 256 -11.85 -7.31 0.83
N ASP A 257 -12.57 -6.63 1.72
CA ASP A 257 -13.99 -6.38 1.57
C ASP A 257 -14.25 -5.21 0.63
N PHE A 258 -15.37 -5.23 -0.07
CA PHE A 258 -15.88 -4.09 -0.81
C PHE A 258 -17.40 -4.16 -0.96
N ARG A 259 -17.99 -3.03 -1.29
CA ARG A 259 -19.43 -2.86 -1.48
C ARG A 259 -19.71 -2.44 -2.89
N TYR A 260 -20.79 -2.96 -3.45
CA TYR A 260 -21.44 -2.43 -4.63
C TYR A 260 -22.73 -1.77 -4.18
N ASP A 261 -22.77 -0.45 -4.27
CA ASP A 261 -23.88 0.39 -3.80
C ASP A 261 -24.50 1.22 -4.95
N GLY A 262 -24.20 0.83 -6.19
CA GLY A 262 -24.67 1.55 -7.38
C GLY A 262 -24.15 2.99 -7.50
N GLY A 263 -23.11 3.36 -6.75
CA GLY A 263 -22.62 4.74 -6.68
C GLY A 263 -23.35 5.61 -5.64
N ASN A 264 -24.27 5.04 -4.86
CA ASN A 264 -25.00 5.73 -3.81
C ASN A 264 -24.49 5.34 -2.43
N LEU A 265 -23.78 6.24 -1.75
CA LEU A 265 -23.29 6.02 -0.38
C LEU A 265 -24.43 5.78 0.65
N ASN A 266 -25.66 6.19 0.33
CA ASN A 266 -26.86 5.99 1.14
C ASN A 266 -27.66 4.75 0.74
N ASP A 267 -27.13 3.86 -0.10
CA ASP A 267 -27.83 2.63 -0.43
C ASP A 267 -28.12 1.85 0.85
N ALA A 268 -29.40 1.62 1.12
CA ALA A 268 -29.86 0.87 2.28
C ALA A 268 -29.53 -0.62 2.17
N ASN A 269 -29.22 -1.08 0.95
CA ASN A 269 -29.04 -2.49 0.66
C ASN A 269 -27.87 -2.78 -0.31
N PRO A 270 -26.64 -2.33 -0.01
CA PRO A 270 -25.51 -2.54 -0.89
C PRO A 270 -25.14 -4.03 -0.91
N ILE A 271 -24.69 -4.52 -2.07
CA ILE A 271 -24.17 -5.89 -2.19
C ILE A 271 -22.77 -5.89 -1.59
N VAL A 272 -22.56 -6.73 -0.58
CA VAL A 272 -21.24 -6.91 0.05
C VAL A 272 -20.50 -8.05 -0.63
N PHE A 273 -19.24 -7.77 -0.94
CA PHE A 273 -18.29 -8.73 -1.48
C PHE A 273 -17.09 -8.85 -0.53
N ARG A 274 -16.52 -10.04 -0.46
CA ARG A 274 -15.32 -10.34 0.30
C ARG A 274 -14.37 -11.14 -0.54
N SER A 275 -13.13 -10.67 -0.65
CA SER A 275 -12.04 -11.51 -1.13
C SER A 275 -11.12 -11.87 0.02
N VAL A 276 -10.75 -13.13 0.12
CA VAL A 276 -9.83 -13.62 1.15
C VAL A 276 -8.62 -14.23 0.44
N ILE A 277 -7.45 -13.63 0.61
CA ILE A 277 -6.21 -14.22 0.15
C ILE A 277 -5.80 -15.25 1.20
N VAL A 278 -5.64 -16.51 0.81
CA VAL A 278 -5.31 -17.66 1.69
C VAL A 278 -3.89 -18.22 1.51
N SER A 279 -3.23 -17.95 0.37
CA SER A 279 -1.76 -17.99 0.27
C SER A 279 -1.18 -16.91 -0.67
N GLY A 280 0.13 -16.66 -0.60
CA GLY A 280 0.94 -15.86 -1.52
C GLY A 280 1.48 -14.54 -0.95
N TRP A 281 1.27 -14.25 0.33
CA TRP A 281 1.73 -12.99 0.96
C TRP A 281 2.79 -13.21 2.04
N ARG A 282 3.10 -14.47 2.39
CA ARG A 282 4.20 -14.81 3.30
C ARG A 282 5.51 -14.91 2.51
N SER A 283 6.65 -14.80 3.20
CA SER A 283 7.97 -14.71 2.57
C SER A 283 8.44 -15.96 1.81
N ASN A 284 7.81 -17.11 2.08
CA ASN A 284 8.17 -18.41 1.50
C ASN A 284 7.09 -18.97 0.56
N GLU A 285 6.02 -18.21 0.29
CA GLU A 285 4.93 -18.65 -0.57
C GLU A 285 5.20 -18.25 -2.03
N THR A 286 5.17 -19.23 -2.93
CA THR A 286 5.35 -19.03 -4.37
C THR A 286 4.03 -19.07 -5.14
N ILE A 287 2.95 -19.46 -4.47
CA ILE A 287 1.62 -19.63 -5.04
C ILE A 287 0.68 -18.67 -4.32
N ALA A 288 -0.11 -17.92 -5.08
CA ALA A 288 -1.18 -17.11 -4.54
C ALA A 288 -2.51 -17.84 -4.68
N ALA A 289 -3.18 -18.07 -3.55
CA ALA A 289 -4.52 -18.64 -3.50
C ALA A 289 -5.48 -17.63 -2.86
N HIS A 290 -6.68 -17.53 -3.40
CA HIS A 290 -7.70 -16.64 -2.86
C HIS A 290 -9.10 -17.24 -3.02
N LEU A 291 -9.97 -16.84 -2.11
CA LEU A 291 -11.40 -17.06 -2.11
C LEU A 291 -12.09 -15.74 -2.47
N TRP A 292 -13.18 -15.84 -3.22
CA TRP A 292 -14.05 -14.71 -3.51
C TRP A 292 -15.48 -15.08 -3.13
N LEU A 293 -16.13 -14.20 -2.39
CA LEU A 293 -17.46 -14.36 -1.85
C LEU A 293 -18.29 -13.16 -2.28
N GLY A 294 -19.43 -13.42 -2.91
CA GLY A 294 -20.32 -12.39 -3.38
C GLY A 294 -21.56 -12.97 -4.03
N SER A 295 -22.68 -12.26 -3.89
CA SER A 295 -23.88 -12.57 -4.66
C SER A 295 -23.74 -11.90 -6.01
N ILE A 296 -23.43 -12.65 -7.05
CA ILE A 296 -23.67 -12.18 -8.41
C ILE A 296 -25.19 -12.21 -8.54
N CYS A 297 -25.86 -11.05 -8.52
CA CYS A 297 -27.19 -10.99 -9.08
C CYS A 297 -27.03 -11.40 -10.54
N SER A 298 -27.38 -12.64 -10.87
CA SER A 298 -27.69 -13.05 -12.23
C SER A 298 -28.79 -12.10 -12.69
N ARG A 299 -28.40 -11.00 -13.35
CA ARG A 299 -29.36 -10.23 -14.15
C ARG A 299 -30.03 -11.27 -15.05
N PRO A 300 -31.38 -11.38 -15.03
CA PRO A 300 -32.04 -12.22 -16.01
C PRO A 300 -31.55 -11.71 -17.38
N ARG A 301 -30.92 -12.59 -18.16
CA ARG A 301 -30.72 -12.32 -19.57
C ARG A 301 -32.13 -12.26 -20.13
N HIS A 302 -32.66 -11.07 -20.32
CA HIS A 302 -33.78 -10.87 -21.23
C HIS A 302 -33.25 -11.26 -22.61
N LEU A 303 -33.65 -12.45 -23.05
CA LEU A 303 -33.67 -12.84 -24.45
C LEU A 303 -34.75 -12.03 -25.17
#